data_AF-A0A0G1MPA0-F1
#
_entry.id   AF-A0A0G1MPA0-F1
#
_cell.length_a   1.000
_cell.length_b   1.000
_cell.length_c   1.000
_cell.angle_alpha   90.00
_cell.angle_beta   90.00
_cell.angle_gamma   90.00
#
_symmetry.space_group_name_H-M   'P 1'
#
loop_
_entity.id
_entity.type
_entity.pdbx_description
1 polymer ?
#
loop_
_entity_poly.entity_id
_entity_poly.type
_entity_poly.pdbx_seq_one_letter_code
_entity_poly.pdbx_strand_id
1 'polypeptide(L)'
;MNMMKTIVTDLGGVIYSFDPDFDAEKHSGKFAEVVQWYDTRVLGFTGALEAYRGGKIDRSLDIELLAVTKALQTKNSGAPDELPVYFNQQAIQVLIGNMRSMKVVAIATSRKQTSRLILEKALGPDLSGQIDIYDMSEFGSKKDPEAWEKIFKHLGGVDVIIEDGEKNLEAAYQAALWLDYIPVKSTTMISL
;
A
#
# COMPACT_ATOMS: atom_id res chain seq x y z
N MET A 1 -32.13 1.42 -1.60
CA MET A 1 -31.04 0.74 -2.32
C MET A 1 -29.97 0.44 -1.29
N ASN A 2 -29.56 -0.82 -1.10
CA ASN A 2 -28.40 -1.10 -0.24
C ASN A 2 -27.17 -0.50 -0.92
N MET A 3 -26.50 0.45 -0.26
CA MET A 3 -25.19 0.90 -0.71
C MET A 3 -24.24 -0.29 -0.67
N MET A 4 -23.46 -0.46 -1.73
CA MET A 4 -22.38 -1.44 -1.77
C MET A 4 -21.39 -1.10 -0.66
N LYS A 5 -21.03 -2.08 0.15
CA LYS A 5 -20.08 -1.87 1.25
C LYS A 5 -18.68 -1.56 0.70
N THR A 6 -17.91 -0.76 1.42
CA THR A 6 -16.55 -0.34 1.04
C THR A 6 -15.50 -0.91 1.97
N ILE A 7 -14.51 -1.60 1.39
CA ILE A 7 -13.27 -1.99 2.06
C ILE A 7 -12.18 -0.98 1.67
N VAL A 8 -11.50 -0.46 2.67
CA VAL A 8 -10.24 0.27 2.51
C VAL A 8 -9.10 -0.65 2.94
N THR A 9 -8.07 -0.78 2.11
CA THR A 9 -6.91 -1.64 2.40
C THR A 9 -5.59 -0.92 2.13
N ASP A 10 -4.58 -1.17 2.96
CA ASP A 10 -3.19 -0.97 2.55
C ASP A 10 -2.79 -1.99 1.47
N LEU A 11 -1.65 -1.74 0.84
CA LEU A 11 -0.97 -2.66 -0.05
C LEU A 11 0.33 -3.19 0.58
N GLY A 12 1.20 -2.30 1.06
CA GLY A 12 2.44 -2.71 1.73
C GLY A 12 2.12 -3.42 3.05
N GLY A 13 2.80 -4.53 3.34
CA GLY A 13 2.55 -5.35 4.54
C GLY A 13 1.25 -6.15 4.52
N VAL A 14 0.28 -5.82 3.66
CA VAL A 14 -1.00 -6.54 3.52
C VAL A 14 -1.01 -7.44 2.28
N ILE A 15 -0.82 -6.87 1.09
CA ILE A 15 -0.88 -7.56 -0.21
C ILE A 15 0.52 -7.99 -0.66
N TYR A 16 1.52 -7.14 -0.43
CA TYR A 16 2.90 -7.39 -0.82
C TYR A 16 3.88 -6.96 0.27
N SER A 17 5.09 -7.49 0.20
CA SER A 17 6.19 -7.06 1.05
C SER A 17 7.52 -7.16 0.31
N PHE A 18 8.50 -6.38 0.78
CA PHE A 18 9.91 -6.57 0.44
C PHE A 18 10.61 -7.56 1.40
N ASP A 19 9.90 -7.99 2.45
CA ASP A 19 10.31 -9.07 3.36
C ASP A 19 9.72 -10.40 2.88
N PRO A 20 10.53 -11.44 2.61
CA PRO A 20 10.02 -12.77 2.26
C PRO A 20 9.14 -13.39 3.35
N ASP A 21 9.34 -13.01 4.62
CA ASP A 21 8.62 -13.60 5.75
C ASP A 21 7.28 -12.90 6.05
N PHE A 22 6.95 -11.83 5.32
CA PHE A 22 5.71 -11.04 5.53
C PHE A 22 5.52 -10.55 6.97
N ASP A 23 6.62 -10.21 7.63
CA ASP A 23 6.59 -9.60 8.95
C ASP A 23 6.21 -8.12 8.83
N ALA A 24 4.97 -7.80 9.23
CA ALA A 24 4.40 -6.44 9.18
C ALA A 24 5.24 -5.42 9.96
N GLU A 25 5.83 -5.81 11.09
CA GLU A 25 6.68 -4.92 11.89
C GLU A 25 7.97 -4.55 11.15
N LYS A 26 8.46 -5.46 10.30
CA LYS A 26 9.68 -5.26 9.51
C LYS A 26 9.44 -4.57 8.18
N HIS A 27 8.22 -4.59 7.64
CA HIS A 27 7.92 -4.05 6.31
C HIS A 27 8.40 -2.60 6.12
N SER A 28 8.07 -1.72 7.08
CA SER A 28 8.50 -0.31 7.06
C SER A 28 10.02 -0.12 7.14
N GLY A 29 10.71 -0.98 7.91
CA GLY A 29 12.17 -1.02 7.98
C GLY A 29 12.79 -1.52 6.68
N LYS A 30 12.19 -2.54 6.05
CA LYS A 30 12.61 -3.07 4.75
C LYS A 30 12.46 -2.03 3.65
N PHE A 31 11.39 -1.26 3.62
CA PHE A 31 11.26 -0.15 2.67
C PHE A 31 12.44 0.85 2.77
N ALA A 32 12.85 1.23 3.98
CA ALA A 32 13.98 2.13 4.16
C ALA A 32 15.32 1.52 3.71
N GLU A 33 15.56 0.24 4.02
CA GLU A 33 16.73 -0.52 3.55
C GLU A 33 16.80 -0.54 2.01
N VAL A 34 15.65 -0.72 1.36
CA VAL A 34 15.51 -0.77 -0.10
C VAL A 34 15.83 0.55 -0.76
N VAL A 35 15.22 1.64 -0.29
CA VAL A 35 15.47 2.97 -0.84
C VAL A 35 16.96 3.30 -0.73
N GLN A 36 17.58 2.98 0.40
CA GLN A 36 19.02 3.18 0.60
C GLN A 36 19.87 2.29 -0.32
N TRP A 37 19.52 1.01 -0.45
CA TRP A 37 20.24 0.06 -1.30
C TRP A 37 20.23 0.50 -2.76
N TYR A 38 19.06 0.89 -3.28
CA TYR A 38 18.89 1.26 -4.69
C TYR A 38 19.53 2.62 -5.02
N ASP A 39 19.38 3.62 -4.14
CA ASP A 39 20.02 4.93 -4.32
C ASP A 39 21.55 4.80 -4.39
N THR A 40 22.14 3.97 -3.51
CA THR A 40 23.59 3.81 -3.42
C THR A 40 24.17 2.88 -4.48
N ARG A 41 23.57 1.72 -4.72
CA ARG A 41 24.16 0.69 -5.58
C ARG A 41 23.76 0.78 -7.04
N VAL A 42 22.57 1.27 -7.34
CA VAL A 42 22.06 1.32 -8.72
C VAL A 42 22.22 2.72 -9.31
N LEU A 43 21.89 3.75 -8.53
CA LEU A 43 21.93 5.13 -9.02
C LEU A 43 23.26 5.84 -8.69
N GLY A 44 24.07 5.30 -7.77
CA GLY A 44 25.36 5.87 -7.40
C GLY A 44 25.27 7.17 -6.60
N PHE A 45 24.15 7.42 -5.91
CA PHE A 45 23.92 8.59 -5.06
C PHE A 45 23.83 8.20 -3.58
N THR A 46 24.00 9.17 -2.68
CA THR A 46 23.93 8.95 -1.22
C THR A 46 22.91 9.86 -0.52
N GLY A 47 21.88 10.36 -1.22
CA GLY A 47 21.04 11.47 -0.75
C GLY A 47 19.55 11.20 -0.61
N ALA A 48 19.02 10.08 -1.14
CA ALA A 48 17.59 9.80 -1.10
C ALA A 48 17.09 9.49 0.32
N LEU A 49 17.89 8.79 1.13
CA LEU A 49 17.55 8.51 2.53
C LEU A 49 17.56 9.77 3.40
N GLU A 50 18.48 10.70 3.14
CA GLU A 50 18.50 12.01 3.80
C GLU A 50 17.31 12.88 3.40
N ALA A 51 16.90 12.84 2.13
CA ALA A 51 15.69 13.50 1.65
C ALA A 51 14.41 12.90 2.28
N TYR A 52 14.33 11.55 2.38
CA TYR A 52 13.25 10.85 3.09
C TYR A 52 13.18 11.26 4.56
N ARG A 53 14.33 11.29 5.26
CA ARG A 53 14.43 11.74 6.65
C ARG A 53 14.15 13.23 6.82
N GLY A 54 14.41 14.05 5.80
CA GLY A 54 14.17 15.49 5.76
C GLY A 54 12.79 15.90 5.23
N GLY A 55 11.87 14.96 4.99
CA GLY A 55 10.49 15.24 4.55
C GLY A 55 10.31 15.53 3.05
N LYS A 56 11.36 15.39 2.23
CA LYS A 56 11.26 15.40 0.75
C LYS A 56 11.03 13.98 0.25
N ILE A 57 9.79 13.51 0.42
CA ILE A 57 9.33 12.13 0.16
C ILE A 57 9.40 11.74 -1.34
N ASP A 58 9.44 12.72 -2.25
CA ASP A 58 9.29 12.51 -3.70
C ASP A 58 10.29 11.49 -4.27
N ARG A 59 11.59 11.69 -4.01
CA ARG A 59 12.65 10.83 -4.56
C ARG A 59 12.62 9.41 -4.04
N SER A 60 12.24 9.18 -2.78
CA SER A 60 12.14 7.81 -2.24
C SER A 60 11.01 7.01 -2.88
N LEU A 61 9.90 7.68 -3.22
CA LEU A 61 8.78 7.03 -3.90
C LEU A 61 9.09 6.78 -5.39
N ASP A 62 9.87 7.66 -6.03
CA ASP A 62 10.39 7.41 -7.38
C ASP A 62 11.35 6.21 -7.42
N ILE A 63 12.21 6.08 -6.40
CA ILE A 63 13.10 4.93 -6.24
C ILE A 63 12.30 3.64 -6.06
N GLU A 64 11.23 3.68 -5.23
CA GLU A 64 10.33 2.54 -5.08
C GLU A 64 9.71 2.14 -6.42
N LEU A 65 9.19 3.11 -7.20
CA LEU A 65 8.62 2.84 -8.51
C LEU A 65 9.63 2.16 -9.43
N LEU A 66 10.87 2.66 -9.49
CA LEU A 66 11.93 2.07 -10.31
C LEU A 66 12.27 0.64 -9.86
N ALA A 67 12.42 0.42 -8.55
CA ALA A 67 12.73 -0.88 -7.98
C ALA A 67 11.63 -1.92 -8.26
N VAL A 68 10.37 -1.55 -8.01
CA VAL A 68 9.20 -2.41 -8.29
C VAL A 68 9.07 -2.67 -9.78
N THR A 69 9.24 -1.66 -10.63
CA THR A 69 9.15 -1.83 -12.09
C THR A 69 10.16 -2.86 -12.58
N LYS A 70 11.42 -2.75 -12.15
CA LYS A 70 12.45 -3.73 -12.51
C LYS A 70 12.07 -5.13 -12.01
N ALA A 71 11.76 -5.25 -10.72
CA ALA A 71 11.42 -6.52 -10.07
C ALA A 71 10.27 -7.27 -10.73
N LEU A 72 9.27 -6.55 -11.23
CA LEU A 72 8.07 -7.17 -11.79
C LEU A 72 8.17 -7.44 -13.30
N GLN A 73 9.05 -6.74 -14.02
CA GLN A 73 9.29 -6.89 -15.46
C GLN A 73 10.25 -8.03 -15.80
N THR A 74 11.19 -8.35 -14.92
CA THR A 74 12.14 -9.44 -15.13
C THR A 74 11.47 -10.78 -14.85
N LYS A 75 11.24 -11.56 -15.92
CA LYS A 75 10.54 -12.86 -15.82
C LYS A 75 11.32 -13.95 -15.07
N ASN A 76 12.58 -13.72 -14.75
CA ASN A 76 13.49 -14.59 -14.00
C ASN A 76 14.86 -13.94 -14.02
N SER A 77 15.31 -13.33 -12.93
CA SER A 77 16.74 -13.18 -12.72
C SER A 77 16.99 -12.87 -11.27
N GLY A 78 17.78 -13.70 -10.59
CA GLY A 78 18.51 -13.25 -9.41
C GLY A 78 19.57 -12.20 -9.80
N ALA A 79 19.16 -11.15 -10.54
CA ALA A 79 20.05 -10.08 -10.93
C ALA A 79 20.41 -9.30 -9.67
N PRO A 80 21.69 -8.91 -9.55
CA PRO A 80 22.20 -8.24 -8.35
C PRO A 80 21.57 -6.84 -8.14
N ASP A 81 20.76 -6.34 -9.08
CA ASP A 81 20.07 -5.05 -9.03
C ASP A 81 18.54 -5.09 -8.99
N GLU A 82 17.98 -6.26 -8.69
CA GLU A 82 16.54 -6.45 -8.54
C GLU A 82 16.16 -6.59 -7.06
N LEU A 83 15.08 -5.90 -6.70
CA LEU A 83 14.48 -6.02 -5.38
C LEU A 83 13.33 -7.03 -5.44
N PRO A 84 13.38 -8.16 -4.74
CA PRO A 84 12.26 -9.07 -4.77
C PRO A 84 11.02 -8.44 -4.13
N VAL A 85 9.90 -8.54 -4.84
CA VAL A 85 8.55 -8.24 -4.33
C VAL A 85 7.88 -9.58 -4.05
N TYR A 86 7.57 -9.82 -2.79
CA TYR A 86 6.84 -11.00 -2.36
C TYR A 86 5.35 -10.66 -2.28
N PHE A 87 4.50 -11.62 -2.63
CA PHE A 87 3.04 -11.46 -2.64
C PHE A 87 2.38 -12.36 -1.59
N ASN A 88 1.48 -11.81 -0.79
CA ASN A 88 0.69 -12.55 0.18
C ASN A 88 -0.46 -13.23 -0.56
N GLN A 89 -0.21 -14.45 -1.04
CA GLN A 89 -1.18 -15.21 -1.85
C GLN A 89 -2.52 -15.40 -1.13
N GLN A 90 -2.49 -15.61 0.19
CA GLN A 90 -3.72 -15.76 0.97
C GLN A 90 -4.54 -14.46 0.99
N ALA A 91 -3.90 -13.31 1.27
CA ALA A 91 -4.57 -12.02 1.25
C ALA A 91 -5.14 -11.69 -0.13
N ILE A 92 -4.41 -12.01 -1.20
CA ILE A 92 -4.87 -11.83 -2.58
C ILE A 92 -6.15 -12.64 -2.85
N GLN A 93 -6.18 -13.92 -2.47
CA GLN A 93 -7.38 -14.76 -2.69
C GLN A 93 -8.60 -14.23 -1.92
N VAL A 94 -8.38 -13.75 -0.69
CA VAL A 94 -9.46 -13.15 0.12
C VAL A 94 -9.94 -11.84 -0.49
N LEU A 95 -9.03 -10.98 -0.98
CA LEU A 95 -9.39 -9.74 -1.65
C LEU A 95 -10.25 -10.01 -2.89
N ILE A 96 -9.86 -10.97 -3.74
CA ILE A 96 -10.65 -11.39 -4.92
C ILE A 96 -12.04 -11.87 -4.52
N GLY A 97 -12.16 -12.59 -3.39
CA GLY A 97 -13.44 -13.00 -2.82
C GLY A 97 -14.33 -11.80 -2.48
N ASN A 98 -13.79 -10.85 -1.74
CA ASN A 98 -14.50 -9.65 -1.28
C ASN A 98 -14.93 -8.73 -2.45
N MET A 99 -14.12 -8.62 -3.50
CA MET A 99 -14.42 -7.80 -4.68
C MET A 99 -15.70 -8.22 -5.42
N ARG A 100 -16.25 -9.42 -5.15
CA ARG A 100 -17.50 -9.88 -5.76
C ARG A 100 -18.74 -9.16 -5.22
N SER A 101 -18.67 -8.61 -4.02
CA SER A 101 -19.81 -8.04 -3.29
C SER A 101 -19.52 -6.67 -2.69
N MET A 102 -18.25 -6.23 -2.68
CA MET A 102 -17.81 -5.00 -2.03
C MET A 102 -16.97 -4.15 -2.97
N LYS A 103 -17.08 -2.83 -2.79
CA LYS A 103 -16.14 -1.87 -3.38
C LYS A 103 -14.81 -1.97 -2.63
N VAL A 104 -13.71 -2.03 -3.35
CA VAL A 104 -12.36 -2.04 -2.78
C VAL A 104 -11.63 -0.75 -3.13
N VAL A 105 -11.03 -0.13 -2.12
CA VAL A 105 -10.19 1.07 -2.24
C VAL A 105 -8.83 0.76 -1.62
N ALA A 106 -7.77 0.89 -2.41
CA ALA A 106 -6.40 0.81 -1.93
C ALA A 106 -5.90 2.20 -1.51
N ILE A 107 -5.38 2.32 -0.30
CA ILE A 107 -4.76 3.56 0.20
C ILE A 107 -3.35 3.22 0.67
N ALA A 108 -2.34 3.66 -0.08
CA ALA A 108 -0.94 3.37 0.18
C ALA A 108 -0.11 4.66 0.22
N THR A 109 1.02 4.66 0.92
CA THR A 109 1.99 5.77 0.83
C THR A 109 2.72 5.78 -0.52
N SER A 110 2.83 4.63 -1.17
CA SER A 110 3.42 4.48 -2.50
C SER A 110 2.65 5.29 -3.56
N ARG A 111 3.35 5.70 -4.63
CA ARG A 111 2.71 6.36 -5.78
C ARG A 111 1.56 5.52 -6.32
N LYS A 112 0.54 6.18 -6.88
CA LYS A 112 -0.56 5.50 -7.60
C LYS A 112 -0.06 4.54 -8.67
N GLN A 113 0.99 4.94 -9.40
CA GLN A 113 1.62 4.12 -10.44
C GLN A 113 2.27 2.84 -9.87
N THR A 114 3.03 2.97 -8.78
CA THR A 114 3.62 1.82 -8.07
C THR A 114 2.54 0.86 -7.60
N SER A 115 1.51 1.40 -6.92
CA SER A 115 0.36 0.64 -6.42
C SER A 115 -0.38 -0.10 -7.54
N ARG A 116 -0.56 0.55 -8.70
CA ARG A 116 -1.17 -0.03 -9.89
C ARG A 116 -0.37 -1.22 -10.41
N LEU A 117 0.95 -1.08 -10.56
CA LEU A 117 1.84 -2.17 -11.03
C LEU A 117 1.79 -3.39 -10.11
N ILE A 118 1.81 -3.16 -8.79
CA ILE A 118 1.70 -4.23 -7.78
C ILE A 118 0.37 -4.97 -7.92
N LEU A 119 -0.74 -4.24 -8.00
CA LEU A 119 -2.08 -4.83 -8.11
C LEU A 119 -2.28 -5.56 -9.44
N GLU A 120 -1.79 -5.00 -10.56
CA GLU A 120 -1.85 -5.66 -11.88
C GLU A 120 -1.07 -6.97 -11.89
N LYS A 121 0.09 -7.02 -11.23
CA LYS A 121 0.86 -8.25 -11.10
C LYS A 121 0.14 -9.28 -10.21
N ALA A 122 -0.46 -8.84 -9.11
CA ALA A 122 -1.13 -9.72 -8.15
C ALA A 122 -2.46 -10.28 -8.68
N LEU A 123 -3.23 -9.47 -9.40
CA LEU A 123 -4.63 -9.74 -9.73
C LEU A 123 -4.91 -9.83 -11.24
N GLY A 124 -4.00 -9.36 -12.07
CA GLY A 124 -4.25 -9.09 -13.49
C GLY A 124 -4.88 -7.70 -13.73
N PRO A 125 -4.85 -7.20 -14.98
CA PRO A 125 -5.31 -5.86 -15.34
C PRO A 125 -6.82 -5.67 -15.11
N ASP A 126 -7.63 -6.69 -15.40
CA ASP A 126 -9.10 -6.57 -15.33
C ASP A 126 -9.62 -6.42 -13.90
N LEU A 127 -9.06 -7.18 -12.95
CA LEU A 127 -9.44 -7.10 -11.55
C LEU A 127 -8.83 -5.87 -10.89
N SER A 128 -7.54 -5.62 -11.11
CA SER A 128 -6.90 -4.44 -10.54
C SER A 128 -7.59 -3.14 -10.98
N GLY A 129 -8.06 -3.05 -12.24
CA GLY A 129 -8.81 -1.90 -12.77
C GLY A 129 -10.10 -1.56 -12.03
N GLN A 130 -10.63 -2.48 -11.21
CA GLN A 130 -11.82 -2.27 -10.39
C GLN A 130 -11.51 -1.66 -9.01
N ILE A 131 -10.22 -1.52 -8.65
CA ILE A 131 -9.76 -0.97 -7.37
C ILE A 131 -9.41 0.51 -7.56
N ASP A 132 -10.09 1.36 -6.79
CA ASP A 132 -9.75 2.78 -6.64
C ASP A 132 -8.45 2.90 -5.83
N ILE A 133 -7.53 3.77 -6.23
CA ILE A 133 -6.22 3.93 -5.58
C ILE A 133 -6.03 5.38 -5.14
N TYR A 134 -5.72 5.56 -3.85
CA TYR A 134 -5.26 6.83 -3.30
C TYR A 134 -3.80 6.73 -2.86
N ASP A 135 -3.00 7.70 -3.28
CA ASP A 135 -1.63 7.91 -2.81
C ASP A 135 -1.70 8.82 -1.59
N MET A 136 -1.46 8.26 -0.40
CA MET A 136 -1.53 8.98 0.86
C MET A 136 -0.54 10.15 0.91
N SER A 137 0.60 10.07 0.20
CA SER A 137 1.59 11.14 0.19
C SER A 137 1.06 12.45 -0.41
N GLU A 138 -0.03 12.40 -1.20
CA GLU A 138 -0.73 13.59 -1.70
C GLU A 138 -1.56 14.29 -0.60
N PHE A 139 -1.89 13.61 0.51
CA PHE A 139 -2.82 14.09 1.54
C PHE A 139 -2.14 14.37 2.90
N GLY A 140 -1.07 13.63 3.22
CA GLY A 140 -0.34 13.74 4.48
C GLY A 140 0.33 12.42 4.88
N SER A 141 0.48 12.21 6.19
CA SER A 141 1.01 10.97 6.76
C SER A 141 -0.13 9.99 7.08
N LYS A 142 0.09 8.69 6.86
CA LYS A 142 -0.83 7.63 7.34
C LYS A 142 -1.00 7.61 8.87
N LYS A 143 -0.13 8.28 9.62
CA LYS A 143 -0.25 8.40 11.09
C LYS A 143 -1.16 9.54 11.52
N ASP A 144 -1.60 10.38 10.59
CA ASP A 144 -2.39 11.58 10.85
C ASP A 144 -3.85 11.31 10.42
N PRO A 145 -4.82 11.29 11.36
CA PRO A 145 -6.23 11.04 11.03
C PRO A 145 -6.79 12.03 9.99
N GLU A 146 -6.36 13.28 9.99
CA GLU A 146 -6.81 14.31 9.05
C GLU A 146 -6.46 13.97 7.58
N ALA A 147 -5.39 13.21 7.35
CA ALA A 147 -5.03 12.75 6.01
C ALA A 147 -6.03 11.69 5.50
N TRP A 148 -6.40 10.74 6.35
CA TRP A 148 -7.43 9.73 6.07
C TRP A 148 -8.81 10.36 5.88
N GLU A 149 -9.18 11.32 6.73
CA GLU A 149 -10.48 12.00 6.68
C GLU A 149 -10.71 12.67 5.31
N LYS A 150 -9.69 13.32 4.74
CA LYS A 150 -9.75 13.90 3.40
C LYS A 150 -10.13 12.86 2.35
N ILE A 151 -9.53 11.66 2.39
CA ILE A 151 -9.84 10.58 1.46
C ILE A 151 -11.25 10.03 1.72
N PHE A 152 -11.60 9.75 2.97
CA PHE A 152 -12.88 9.14 3.35
C PHE A 152 -14.10 10.01 3.02
N LYS A 153 -13.95 11.35 3.02
CA LYS A 153 -14.97 12.28 2.51
C LYS A 153 -15.33 12.04 1.04
N HIS A 154 -14.41 11.53 0.23
CA HIS A 154 -14.68 11.19 -1.18
C HIS A 154 -15.38 9.84 -1.35
N LEU A 155 -15.33 8.95 -0.36
CA LEU A 155 -15.83 7.58 -0.48
C LEU A 155 -17.32 7.45 -0.14
N GLY A 156 -17.86 8.33 0.71
CA GLY A 156 -19.26 8.30 1.14
C GLY A 156 -19.62 7.13 2.07
N GLY A 157 -18.62 6.41 2.59
CA GLY A 157 -18.77 5.32 3.56
C GLY A 157 -17.55 4.40 3.57
N VAL A 158 -17.19 3.88 4.75
CA VAL A 158 -16.15 2.87 4.95
C VAL A 158 -16.69 1.82 5.92
N ASP A 159 -16.75 0.57 5.48
CA ASP A 159 -17.28 -0.55 6.28
C ASP A 159 -16.16 -1.38 6.91
N VAL A 160 -14.98 -1.44 6.27
CA VAL A 160 -13.83 -2.19 6.75
C VAL A 160 -12.54 -1.44 6.44
N ILE A 161 -11.62 -1.41 7.40
CA ILE A 161 -10.27 -0.88 7.26
C ILE A 161 -9.27 -2.01 7.53
N ILE A 162 -8.38 -2.24 6.56
CA ILE A 162 -7.33 -3.27 6.61
C ILE A 162 -5.99 -2.56 6.49
N GLU A 163 -5.18 -2.59 7.53
CA GLU A 163 -3.91 -1.86 7.60
C GLU A 163 -2.95 -2.59 8.53
N ASP A 164 -1.76 -2.93 8.04
CA ASP A 164 -0.78 -3.74 8.76
C ASP A 164 -0.20 -3.03 10.00
N GLY A 165 0.01 -1.72 9.91
CA GLY A 165 0.55 -0.91 10.99
C GLY A 165 -0.52 -0.41 11.98
N GLU A 166 -0.43 -0.82 13.25
CA GLU A 166 -1.40 -0.44 14.30
C GLU A 166 -1.65 1.07 14.41
N LYS A 167 -0.60 1.89 14.32
CA LYS A 167 -0.72 3.36 14.39
C LYS A 167 -1.48 3.94 13.20
N ASN A 168 -1.26 3.38 12.01
CA ASN A 168 -1.95 3.81 10.80
C ASN A 168 -3.42 3.38 10.87
N LEU A 169 -3.68 2.14 11.34
CA LEU A 169 -5.01 1.59 11.52
C LEU A 169 -5.83 2.41 12.51
N GLU A 170 -5.21 2.83 13.62
CA GLU A 170 -5.88 3.68 14.61
C GLU A 170 -6.19 5.08 14.05
N ALA A 171 -5.25 5.69 13.31
CA ALA A 171 -5.49 6.98 12.67
C ALA A 171 -6.63 6.91 11.64
N ALA A 172 -6.64 5.88 10.81
CA ALA A 172 -7.71 5.63 9.84
C ALA A 172 -9.06 5.44 10.54
N TYR A 173 -9.09 4.66 11.61
CA TYR A 173 -10.32 4.43 12.38
C TYR A 173 -10.85 5.69 13.05
N GLN A 174 -9.97 6.49 13.64
CA GLN A 174 -10.35 7.78 14.22
C GLN A 174 -10.97 8.71 13.18
N ALA A 175 -10.41 8.74 11.97
CA ALA A 175 -10.94 9.52 10.84
C ALA A 175 -12.32 9.01 10.38
N ALA A 176 -12.52 7.69 10.36
CA ALA A 176 -13.83 7.10 10.06
C ALA A 176 -14.89 7.50 11.10
N LEU A 177 -14.54 7.47 12.40
CA LEU A 177 -15.45 7.87 13.48
C LEU A 177 -15.84 9.34 13.40
N TRP A 178 -14.94 10.24 12.98
CA TRP A 178 -15.26 11.66 12.76
C TRP A 178 -16.30 11.89 11.65
N LEU A 179 -16.45 10.92 10.75
CA LEU A 179 -17.42 10.93 9.65
C LEU A 179 -18.65 10.06 9.93
N ASP A 180 -18.84 9.65 11.20
CA ASP A 180 -19.91 8.75 11.64
C ASP A 180 -19.90 7.38 10.95
N TYR A 181 -18.75 6.94 10.45
CA TYR A 181 -18.55 5.57 9.94
C TYR A 181 -18.13 4.65 11.10
N ILE A 182 -18.65 3.42 11.12
CA ILE A 182 -18.32 2.42 12.16
C ILE A 182 -17.71 1.17 11.50
N PRO A 183 -16.49 1.27 10.97
CA PRO A 183 -15.90 0.16 10.23
C PRO A 183 -15.38 -0.95 11.16
N VAL A 184 -15.26 -2.15 10.63
CA VAL A 184 -14.44 -3.22 11.22
C VAL A 184 -12.96 -2.90 10.95
N LYS A 185 -12.12 -2.95 12.00
CA LYS A 185 -10.66 -2.84 11.89
C LYS A 185 -10.03 -4.22 11.78
N SER A 186 -9.01 -4.36 10.93
CA SER A 186 -8.16 -5.55 10.90
C SER A 186 -6.72 -5.20 10.49
N THR A 187 -5.73 -5.90 11.03
CA THR A 187 -4.32 -5.81 10.59
C THR A 187 -3.99 -6.78 9.46
N THR A 188 -4.90 -7.68 9.13
CA THR A 188 -4.76 -8.65 8.04
C THR A 188 -6.02 -8.71 7.19
N MET A 189 -5.88 -9.21 5.97
CA MET A 189 -7.03 -9.37 5.07
C MET A 189 -8.03 -10.38 5.65
N ILE A 190 -9.32 -9.99 5.71
CA ILE A 190 -10.41 -10.82 6.24
C ILE A 190 -11.47 -11.10 5.17
N SER A 191 -12.09 -12.28 5.25
CA SER A 191 -13.20 -12.67 4.37
C SER A 191 -14.51 -12.08 4.89
N LEU A 192 -15.33 -11.52 4.00
CA LEU A 192 -16.53 -10.76 4.34
C LEU A 192 -17.78 -11.16 3.55
#